data_AF-A0A1T4N3R3-F1
#
_entry.id   AF-A0A1T4N3R3-F1
#
_cell.length_a   1.000
_cell.length_b   1.000
_cell.length_c   1.000
_cell.angle_alpha   90.00
_cell.angle_beta   90.00
_cell.angle_gamma   90.00
#
_symmetry.space_group_name_H-M   'P 1'
#
loop_
_entity.id
_entity.type
_entity.pdbx_description
1 polymer ?
#
loop_
_entity_poly.entity_id
_entity_poly.type
_entity_poly.pdbx_seq_one_letter_code
_entity_poly.pdbx_strand_id
1 'polypeptide(L)'
;MEEQPMWIGTLGLFFLLLAFLTWLLGVFWVTPSIDRKLRATGEDEVSQVVKWPFRTLVYLHNIGNPIGFLQRPGDFLSFNCDRQQEVATPLQRWICRIHILSVVLMGLMMLLSELI
;
A
#
# COMPACT_ATOMS: atom_id res chain seq x y z
N MET A 1 -0.52 -34.85 -12.37
CA MET A 1 -0.58 -33.50 -11.76
C MET A 1 -1.37 -33.68 -10.49
N GLU A 2 -0.74 -33.53 -9.33
CA GLU A 2 -1.48 -33.50 -8.06
C GLU A 2 -2.46 -32.32 -8.13
N GLU A 3 -3.74 -32.57 -7.85
CA GLU A 3 -4.75 -31.52 -7.86
C GLU A 3 -4.42 -30.55 -6.73
N GLN A 4 -3.92 -29.36 -7.09
CA GLN A 4 -3.80 -28.28 -6.13
C GLN A 4 -5.18 -28.04 -5.49
N PRO A 5 -5.26 -27.90 -4.17
CA PRO A 5 -6.53 -27.68 -3.50
C PRO A 5 -7.24 -26.45 -4.06
N MET A 6 -8.47 -26.61 -4.53
CA MET A 6 -9.27 -25.54 -5.17
C MET A 6 -9.39 -24.27 -4.30
N TRP A 7 -9.31 -24.42 -2.97
CA TRP A 7 -9.36 -23.31 -2.02
C TRP A 7 -8.14 -22.38 -2.13
N ILE A 8 -6.96 -22.89 -2.50
CA ILE A 8 -5.74 -22.08 -2.70
C ILE A 8 -5.95 -21.12 -3.86
N GLY A 9 -6.41 -21.63 -5.01
CA GLY A 9 -6.70 -20.81 -6.19
C GLY A 9 -7.80 -19.78 -5.92
N THR A 10 -8.85 -20.18 -5.19
CA THR A 10 -9.97 -19.30 -4.85
C THR A 10 -9.55 -18.16 -3.92
N LEU A 11 -8.80 -18.47 -2.85
CA LEU A 11 -8.30 -17.47 -1.90
C LEU A 11 -7.24 -16.57 -2.54
N GLY A 12 -6.35 -17.12 -3.36
CA GLY A 12 -5.36 -16.34 -4.11
C GLY A 12 -6.03 -15.31 -5.03
N LEU A 13 -7.04 -15.72 -5.80
CA LEU A 13 -7.81 -14.83 -6.66
C LEU A 13 -8.58 -13.77 -5.85
N PHE A 14 -9.15 -14.14 -4.71
CA PHE A 14 -9.84 -13.20 -3.83
C PHE A 14 -8.91 -12.09 -3.32
N PHE A 15 -7.73 -12.44 -2.81
CA PHE A 15 -6.76 -11.46 -2.31
C PHE A 15 -6.17 -10.61 -3.44
N LEU A 16 -5.95 -11.19 -4.63
CA LEU A 16 -5.54 -10.45 -5.82
C LEU A 16 -6.58 -9.39 -6.20
N LEU A 17 -7.87 -9.77 -6.23
CA LEU A 17 -8.96 -8.85 -6.54
C LEU A 17 -9.06 -7.74 -5.48
N LEU A 18 -8.95 -8.10 -4.19
CA LEU A 18 -8.99 -7.15 -3.09
C LEU A 18 -7.81 -6.16 -3.15
N ALA A 19 -6.61 -6.64 -3.45
CA ALA A 19 -5.43 -5.81 -3.66
C ALA A 19 -5.62 -4.84 -4.84
N PHE A 20 -6.19 -5.32 -5.95
CA PHE A 20 -6.46 -4.50 -7.13
C PHE A 20 -7.52 -3.41 -6.85
N LEU A 21 -8.64 -3.77 -6.21
CA LEU A 21 -9.69 -2.83 -5.85
C LEU A 21 -9.19 -1.74 -4.88
N THR A 22 -8.43 -2.13 -3.87
CA THR A 22 -7.81 -1.18 -2.94
C THR A 22 -6.74 -0.32 -3.60
N TRP A 23 -6.01 -0.85 -4.57
CA TRP A 23 -5.10 -0.06 -5.40
C TRP A 23 -5.83 1.00 -6.22
N LEU A 24 -6.96 0.66 -6.87
CA LEU A 24 -7.78 1.62 -7.61
C LEU A 24 -8.31 2.73 -6.68
N LEU A 25 -8.80 2.38 -5.49
CA LEU A 25 -9.16 3.36 -4.46
C LEU A 25 -7.95 4.23 -4.08
N GLY A 26 -6.77 3.61 -3.98
CA GLY A 26 -5.50 4.29 -3.81
C GLY A 26 -5.24 5.35 -4.89
N VAL A 27 -5.40 4.98 -6.16
CA VAL A 27 -5.07 5.81 -7.34
C VAL A 27 -6.04 6.98 -7.48
N PHE A 28 -7.34 6.72 -7.36
CA PHE A 28 -8.37 7.71 -7.65
C PHE A 28 -8.81 8.53 -6.44
N TRP A 29 -8.63 8.02 -5.23
CA TRP A 29 -9.16 8.67 -4.03
C TRP A 29 -8.10 9.02 -3.00
N VAL A 30 -7.27 8.05 -2.56
CA VAL A 30 -6.28 8.29 -1.51
C VAL A 30 -5.20 9.25 -2.00
N THR A 31 -4.56 8.92 -3.12
CA THR A 31 -3.42 9.65 -3.68
C THR A 31 -3.75 11.12 -3.96
N PRO A 32 -4.81 11.46 -4.73
CA PRO A 32 -5.12 12.86 -5.03
C PRO A 32 -5.59 13.65 -3.79
N SER A 33 -6.13 12.98 -2.78
CA SER A 33 -6.47 13.62 -1.50
C SER A 33 -5.23 13.98 -0.70
N ILE A 34 -4.23 13.08 -0.65
CA ILE A 34 -2.98 13.28 0.10
C ILE A 34 -2.08 14.30 -0.59
N ASP A 35 -1.93 14.21 -1.92
CA ASP A 35 -1.15 15.18 -2.69
C ASP A 35 -1.65 16.61 -2.47
N ARG A 36 -2.98 16.80 -2.45
CA ARG A 36 -3.57 18.12 -2.17
C ARG A 36 -3.20 18.64 -0.78
N LYS A 37 -3.16 17.77 0.23
CA LYS A 37 -2.83 18.15 1.61
C LYS A 37 -1.33 18.45 1.77
N LEU A 38 -0.46 17.63 1.18
CA LEU A 38 1.00 17.82 1.25
C LEU A 38 1.47 19.04 0.45
N ARG A 39 0.83 19.34 -0.68
CA ARG A 39 1.12 20.57 -1.45
C ARG A 39 0.73 21.83 -0.70
N ALA A 40 -0.33 21.78 0.11
CA ALA A 40 -0.73 22.92 0.93
C ALA A 40 0.29 23.25 2.03
N THR A 41 1.12 22.27 2.43
CA THR A 41 2.15 22.45 3.47
C THR A 41 3.57 22.53 2.90
N GLY A 42 3.75 22.34 1.59
CA GLY A 42 5.06 22.36 0.93
C GLY A 42 5.88 21.09 1.12
N GLU A 43 5.30 20.02 1.66
CA GLU A 43 5.98 18.76 2.03
C GLU A 43 5.71 17.63 1.01
N ASP A 44 5.41 17.99 -0.23
CA ASP A 44 5.10 17.04 -1.31
C ASP A 44 6.39 16.47 -1.95
N GLU A 45 7.18 15.74 -1.16
CA GLU A 45 8.43 15.09 -1.60
C GLU A 45 8.17 13.95 -2.58
N VAL A 46 7.10 13.17 -2.32
CA VAL A 46 6.79 11.97 -3.12
C VAL A 46 6.42 12.34 -4.54
N SER A 47 5.61 13.39 -4.78
CA SER A 47 5.20 13.73 -6.14
C SER A 47 6.31 14.39 -6.97
N GLN A 48 7.36 14.90 -6.32
CA GLN A 48 8.56 15.40 -7.00
C GLN A 48 9.37 14.25 -7.62
N VAL A 49 9.47 13.13 -6.91
CA VAL A 49 10.28 11.97 -7.32
C VAL A 49 9.47 10.95 -8.12
N VAL A 50 8.25 10.65 -7.68
CA VAL A 50 7.43 9.56 -8.21
C VAL A 50 6.20 10.10 -8.93
N LYS A 51 6.04 9.73 -10.20
CA LYS A 51 4.90 10.14 -11.02
C LYS A 51 3.65 9.33 -10.69
N TRP A 52 2.49 9.95 -10.92
CA TRP A 52 1.22 9.23 -10.93
C TRP A 52 1.20 8.26 -12.12
N PRO A 53 0.67 7.02 -11.96
CA PRO A 53 -0.01 6.45 -10.79
C PRO A 53 0.92 5.72 -9.81
N PHE A 54 2.21 5.58 -10.11
CA PHE A 54 3.15 4.78 -9.29
C PHE A 54 3.36 5.33 -7.87
N ARG A 55 3.20 6.64 -7.67
CA ARG A 55 3.26 7.24 -6.32
C ARG A 55 2.20 6.68 -5.36
N THR A 56 1.11 6.13 -5.89
CA THR A 56 0.09 5.46 -5.08
C THR A 56 0.68 4.29 -4.30
N LEU A 57 1.62 3.54 -4.87
CA LEU A 57 2.28 2.43 -4.19
C LEU A 57 3.06 2.92 -2.97
N VAL A 58 3.73 4.07 -3.10
CA VAL A 58 4.47 4.71 -1.99
C VAL A 58 3.52 5.09 -0.86
N TYR A 59 2.40 5.76 -1.17
CA TYR A 59 1.42 6.11 -0.14
C TYR A 59 0.74 4.90 0.49
N LEU A 60 0.33 3.90 -0.31
CA LEU A 60 -0.27 2.68 0.21
C LEU A 60 0.68 1.96 1.17
N HIS A 61 1.98 1.92 0.84
CA HIS A 61 3.00 1.32 1.69
C HIS A 61 3.25 2.15 2.96
N ASN A 62 3.59 3.43 2.84
CA ASN A 62 3.98 4.29 3.95
C ASN A 62 2.84 4.53 4.97
N ILE A 63 1.61 4.64 4.48
CA ILE A 63 0.43 4.88 5.33
C ILE A 63 -0.13 3.57 5.89
N GLY A 64 -0.03 2.49 5.10
CA GLY A 64 -0.50 1.18 5.51
C GLY A 64 0.41 0.53 6.56
N ASN A 65 1.70 0.89 6.61
CA ASN A 65 2.63 0.37 7.59
C ASN A 65 2.43 1.05 8.97
N PRO A 66 2.03 0.29 10.02
CA PRO A 66 1.81 0.86 11.36
C PRO A 66 3.12 1.19 12.08
N ILE A 67 4.25 0.69 11.59
CA ILE A 67 5.56 1.06 12.10
C ILE A 67 5.84 2.43 11.51
N GLY A 68 5.66 3.48 12.31
CA GLY A 68 6.23 4.78 12.00
C GLY A 68 7.70 4.55 11.72
N PHE A 69 8.12 4.70 10.46
CA PHE A 69 9.53 4.76 10.15
C PHE A 69 10.02 6.03 10.83
N LEU A 70 10.48 5.88 12.07
CA LEU A 70 11.32 6.84 12.76
C LEU A 70 12.39 7.22 11.75
N GLN A 71 12.21 8.37 11.10
CA GLN A 71 13.15 8.86 10.10
C GLN A 71 14.51 8.89 10.78
N ARG A 72 15.37 7.92 10.46
CA ARG A 72 16.76 8.00 10.86
C ARG A 72 17.36 9.04 9.93
N PRO A 73 17.89 10.15 10.47
CA PRO A 73 18.52 11.16 9.63
C PRO A 73 19.66 10.48 8.84
N GLY A 74 19.53 10.44 7.51
CA GLY A 74 20.54 9.87 6.60
C GLY A 74 20.05 8.80 5.61
N ASP A 75 18.84 8.26 5.76
CA ASP A 75 18.31 7.29 4.79
C ASP A 75 17.81 7.99 3.51
N PHE A 76 18.58 7.85 2.43
CA PHE A 76 18.38 8.46 1.11
C PHE A 76 17.06 8.10 0.39
N LEU A 77 16.22 7.25 0.99
CA LEU A 77 14.98 6.73 0.39
C LEU A 77 13.76 6.81 1.32
N SER A 78 13.88 7.39 2.52
CA SER A 78 12.75 7.51 3.44
C SER A 78 12.02 8.84 3.23
N PHE A 79 11.02 8.84 2.33
CA PHE A 79 10.03 9.92 2.31
C PHE A 79 9.44 10.14 3.71
N ASN A 80 9.01 11.35 4.05
CA ASN A 80 8.40 11.63 5.35
C ASN A 80 7.08 10.86 5.57
N CYS A 81 7.20 9.63 6.08
CA CYS A 81 6.10 8.72 6.38
C CYS A 81 5.17 9.27 7.46
N ASP A 82 5.74 9.89 8.50
CA ASP A 82 4.97 10.45 9.61
C ASP A 82 4.01 11.51 9.10
N ARG A 83 4.50 12.40 8.22
CA ARG A 83 3.65 13.43 7.63
C ARG A 83 2.56 12.87 6.73
N GLN A 84 2.88 11.87 5.92
CA GLN A 84 1.89 11.18 5.08
C GLN A 84 0.81 10.49 5.92
N GLN A 85 1.19 9.91 7.06
CA GLN A 85 0.24 9.31 8.00
C GLN A 85 -0.63 10.37 8.66
N GLU A 86 -0.06 11.49 9.13
CA GLU A 86 -0.80 12.60 9.74
C GLU A 86 -1.90 13.15 8.82
N VAL A 87 -1.58 13.39 7.54
CA VAL A 87 -2.55 13.95 6.59
C VAL A 87 -3.60 12.91 6.14
N ALA A 88 -3.30 11.61 6.25
CA ALA A 88 -4.22 10.56 5.87
C ALA A 88 -5.38 10.43 6.86
N THR A 89 -6.61 10.38 6.34
CA THR A 89 -7.80 10.14 7.17
C THR A 89 -7.81 8.71 7.71
N PRO A 90 -8.53 8.42 8.81
CA PRO A 90 -8.65 7.05 9.33
C PRO A 90 -9.09 6.04 8.26
N LEU A 91 -10.01 6.43 7.37
CA LEU A 91 -10.50 5.58 6.29
C LEU A 91 -9.42 5.32 5.22
N GLN A 92 -8.64 6.34 4.86
CA GLN A 92 -7.51 6.18 3.95
C GLN A 92 -6.46 5.22 4.52
N ARG A 93 -6.17 5.33 5.82
CA ARG A 93 -5.25 4.41 6.52
C ARG A 93 -5.76 2.97 6.49
N TRP A 94 -7.06 2.75 6.71
CA TRP A 94 -7.65 1.43 6.59
C TRP A 94 -7.54 0.85 5.18
N ILE A 95 -7.83 1.64 4.14
CA ILE A 95 -7.68 1.19 2.74
C ILE A 95 -6.23 0.79 2.46
N CYS A 96 -5.25 1.58 2.91
CA CYS A 96 -3.84 1.27 2.76
C CYS A 96 -3.46 -0.03 3.48
N ARG A 97 -3.94 -0.22 4.71
CA ARG A 97 -3.71 -1.46 5.49
C ARG A 97 -4.34 -2.68 4.83
N ILE A 98 -5.55 -2.57 4.31
CA ILE A 98 -6.22 -3.67 3.60
C ILE A 98 -5.43 -4.04 2.35
N HIS A 99 -4.92 -3.06 1.60
CA HIS A 99 -4.06 -3.31 0.45
C HIS A 99 -2.82 -4.13 0.84
N ILE A 100 -2.07 -3.68 1.85
CA ILE A 100 -0.88 -4.39 2.33
C ILE A 100 -1.23 -5.80 2.80
N LEU A 101 -2.27 -5.96 3.63
CA LEU A 101 -2.70 -7.26 4.12
C LEU A 101 -3.07 -8.21 2.98
N SER A 102 -3.75 -7.70 1.95
CA SER A 102 -4.13 -8.49 0.78
C SER A 102 -2.91 -9.00 0.03
N VAL A 103 -1.92 -8.15 -0.20
CA VAL A 103 -0.67 -8.53 -0.89
C VAL A 103 0.13 -9.53 -0.05
N VAL A 104 0.25 -9.31 1.26
CA VAL A 104 0.96 -10.22 2.18
C VAL A 104 0.27 -11.58 2.23
N LEU A 105 -1.05 -11.62 2.39
CA LEU A 105 -1.82 -12.87 2.44
C LEU A 105 -1.74 -13.61 1.11
N MET A 106 -1.80 -12.90 -0.02
CA MET A 106 -1.59 -13.52 -1.33
C MET A 106 -0.20 -14.17 -1.44
N GLY A 107 0.86 -13.48 -1.01
CA GLY A 107 2.22 -14.04 -1.00
C GLY A 107 2.36 -15.27 -0.09
N LEU A 108 1.77 -15.22 1.11
CA LEU A 108 1.74 -16.36 2.03
C LEU A 108 0.99 -17.56 1.45
N MET A 109 -0.12 -17.33 0.73
CA MET A 109 -0.90 -18.37 0.08
C MET A 109 -0.14 -19.02 -1.09
N MET A 110 0.61 -18.24 -1.88
CA MET A 110 1.47 -18.78 -2.93
C MET A 110 2.59 -19.64 -2.34
N LEU A 111 3.25 -19.17 -1.26
CA LEU A 111 4.28 -19.96 -0.56
C LEU A 111 3.70 -21.25 0.03
N LEU A 112 2.50 -21.20 0.61
CA LEU A 112 1.81 -22.37 1.12
C LEU A 112 1.51 -23.38 0.02
N SER A 113 1.17 -22.91 -1.18
CA SER A 113 0.91 -23.75 -2.35
C SER A 113 2.14 -24.49 -2.87
N GLU A 114 3.35 -23.98 -2.61
CA GLU A 114 4.62 -24.63 -2.98
C GLU A 114 5.09 -25.63 -1.91
N LEU A 115 4.51 -25.55 -0.70
CA LEU A 115 4.87 -26.40 0.45
C LEU A 115 3.97 -27.64 0.61
N ILE A 116 2.78 -27.63 0.00
CA ILE A 116 1.77 -28.71 0.05
C ILE A 116 1.75 -29.42 -1.28
#